data_AF-A0A8S1C2R3-F1
#
_entry.id   AF-A0A8S1C2R3-F1
#
_cell.length_a   1.000
_cell.length_b   1.000
_cell.length_c   1.000
_cell.angle_alpha   90.00
_cell.angle_beta   90.00
_cell.angle_gamma   90.00
#
_symmetry.space_group_name_H-M   'P 1'
#
loop_
_entity.id
_entity.type
_entity.pdbx_description
1 polymer ?
#
loop_
_entity_poly.entity_id
_entity_poly.type
_entity_poly.pdbx_seq_one_letter_code
_entity_poly.pdbx_strand_id
1 'polypeptide(L)'
;MADKDEGEKTIAEDLVVTKYKMAGDIVNRILKQVVEKCVVGASVRTLCEWGDQQILDETSKVFKKEKELKKGIAFPTCISVNNCICHFSPVANDADLILKDEDLVKIDMGAHVDGFIAVVAHSLVVGASLEKKVTGRKADVMMAAHLASQAALRLLKPGNETYTITDAVQKVVESYKCKPIEGMLSHQLKQFKIDGEKTIIQNPSDAQKKEHEKFEIGPNEVYAMDVLISTGDGIVRYIIFFFIQSK
;
A
#
# COMPACT_ATOMS: atom_id res chain seq x y z
N MET A 1 -23.22 -19.36 -18.42
CA MET A 1 -24.16 -18.33 -17.94
C MET A 1 -23.63 -17.02 -18.49
N ALA A 2 -24.43 -16.32 -19.29
CA ALA A 2 -24.01 -15.06 -19.88
C ALA A 2 -23.75 -14.06 -18.75
N ASP A 3 -22.52 -13.55 -18.67
CA ASP A 3 -22.24 -12.30 -17.94
C ASP A 3 -23.22 -11.27 -18.50
N LYS A 4 -24.22 -10.93 -17.70
CA LYS A 4 -24.96 -9.71 -17.95
C LYS A 4 -23.94 -8.62 -17.73
N ASP A 5 -23.65 -7.88 -18.80
CA ASP A 5 -22.88 -6.64 -18.78
C ASP A 5 -23.70 -5.60 -17.99
N GLU A 6 -23.82 -5.82 -16.68
CA GLU A 6 -24.16 -4.80 -15.71
C GLU A 6 -22.96 -3.86 -15.72
N GLY A 7 -23.10 -2.69 -16.34
CA GLY A 7 -22.01 -1.73 -16.50
C GLY A 7 -21.26 -1.45 -15.19
N GLU A 8 -20.05 -0.92 -15.33
CA GLU A 8 -19.11 -0.69 -14.21
C GLU A 8 -19.79 -0.03 -13.00
N LYS A 9 -19.81 -0.74 -11.87
CA LYS A 9 -20.35 -0.26 -10.59
C LYS A 9 -19.37 0.72 -9.96
N THR A 10 -19.84 1.92 -9.64
CA THR A 10 -18.98 3.01 -9.11
C THR A 10 -19.48 3.50 -7.75
N ILE A 11 -18.68 4.34 -7.09
CA ILE A 11 -19.08 4.98 -5.82
C ILE A 11 -20.21 6.01 -5.95
N ALA A 12 -20.79 6.18 -7.15
CA ALA A 12 -22.08 6.85 -7.31
C ALA A 12 -23.24 6.08 -6.67
N GLU A 13 -23.06 4.78 -6.41
CA GLU A 13 -24.02 3.92 -5.72
C GLU A 13 -23.68 3.77 -4.23
N ASP A 14 -24.65 4.04 -3.35
CA ASP A 14 -24.48 3.97 -1.89
C ASP A 14 -24.01 2.58 -1.40
N LEU A 15 -24.46 1.52 -2.06
CA LEU A 15 -24.06 0.15 -1.72
C LEU A 15 -22.57 -0.10 -2.04
N VAL A 16 -22.06 0.48 -3.12
CA VAL A 16 -20.64 0.39 -3.48
C VAL A 16 -19.79 1.13 -2.44
N VAL A 17 -20.21 2.33 -2.04
CA VAL A 17 -19.55 3.09 -0.96
C VAL A 17 -19.55 2.28 0.35
N THR A 18 -20.66 1.61 0.67
CA THR A 18 -20.77 0.76 1.86
C THR A 18 -19.76 -0.40 1.82
N LYS A 19 -19.61 -1.07 0.67
CA LYS A 19 -18.64 -2.16 0.50
C LYS A 19 -17.19 -1.68 0.66
N TYR A 20 -16.82 -0.54 0.08
CA TYR A 20 -15.50 0.08 0.29
C TYR A 20 -15.25 0.42 1.76
N LYS A 21 -16.21 1.06 2.44
CA LYS A 21 -16.09 1.41 3.86
C LYS A 21 -15.91 0.17 4.72
N MET A 22 -16.68 -0.88 4.48
CA MET A 22 -16.56 -2.15 5.21
C MET A 22 -15.19 -2.81 5.01
N ALA A 23 -14.69 -2.85 3.76
CA ALA A 23 -13.34 -3.34 3.49
C ALA A 23 -12.27 -2.50 4.20
N GLY A 24 -12.38 -1.17 4.14
CA GLY A 24 -11.48 -0.24 4.83
C GLY A 24 -11.49 -0.37 6.35
N ASP A 25 -12.67 -0.54 6.96
CA ASP A 25 -12.81 -0.72 8.41
C ASP A 25 -12.19 -2.03 8.91
N ILE A 26 -12.33 -3.11 8.14
CA ILE A 26 -11.69 -4.40 8.41
C ILE A 26 -10.17 -4.23 8.38
N VAL A 27 -9.65 -3.70 7.28
CA VAL A 27 -8.21 -3.54 7.06
C VAL A 27 -7.57 -2.62 8.09
N ASN A 28 -8.20 -1.48 8.40
CA ASN A 28 -7.70 -0.55 9.42
C ASN A 28 -7.65 -1.17 10.82
N ARG A 29 -8.62 -2.03 11.17
CA ARG A 29 -8.64 -2.71 12.46
C ARG A 29 -7.51 -3.73 12.57
N ILE A 30 -7.30 -4.52 11.51
CA ILE A 30 -6.27 -5.55 11.48
C ILE A 30 -4.88 -4.90 11.44
N LEU A 31 -4.69 -3.86 10.63
CA LEU A 31 -3.44 -3.08 10.58
C LEU A 31 -3.00 -2.63 11.97
N LYS A 32 -3.91 -2.06 12.78
CA LYS A 32 -3.59 -1.64 14.15
C LYS A 32 -3.08 -2.80 15.01
N GLN A 33 -3.70 -3.97 14.88
CA GLN A 33 -3.28 -5.16 15.62
C GLN A 33 -1.93 -5.70 15.12
N VAL A 34 -1.64 -5.63 13.81
CA VAL A 34 -0.31 -6.00 13.27
C VAL A 34 0.75 -5.02 13.78
N VAL A 35 0.47 -3.71 13.77
CA VAL A 35 1.34 -2.66 14.33
C VAL A 35 1.68 -2.95 15.80
N GLU A 36 0.70 -3.30 16.62
CA GLU A 36 0.90 -3.65 18.04
C GLU A 36 1.76 -4.92 18.23
N LYS A 37 1.74 -5.83 17.25
CA LYS A 37 2.52 -7.07 17.26
C LYS A 37 3.94 -6.92 16.66
N CYS A 38 4.24 -5.80 16.00
CA CYS A 38 5.58 -5.50 15.48
C CYS A 38 6.54 -5.08 16.61
N VAL A 39 6.94 -6.06 17.43
CA VAL A 39 7.86 -5.90 18.56
C VAL A 39 9.20 -6.60 18.30
N VAL A 40 10.21 -6.26 19.10
CA VAL A 40 11.53 -6.92 19.05
C VAL A 40 11.37 -8.43 19.23
N GLY A 41 12.01 -9.21 18.35
CA GLY A 41 11.95 -10.67 18.37
C GLY A 41 10.76 -11.27 17.63
N ALA A 42 9.82 -10.46 17.12
CA ALA A 42 8.70 -10.97 16.34
C ALA A 42 9.17 -11.50 14.98
N SER A 43 8.61 -12.64 14.56
CA SER A 43 8.78 -13.23 13.23
C SER A 43 7.94 -12.49 12.21
N VAL A 44 8.56 -11.99 11.13
CA VAL A 44 7.83 -11.38 10.02
C VAL A 44 6.89 -12.39 9.36
N ARG A 45 7.32 -13.63 9.14
CA ARG A 45 6.47 -14.67 8.56
C ARG A 45 5.19 -14.88 9.38
N THR A 46 5.34 -15.09 10.68
CA THR A 46 4.17 -15.33 11.55
C THR A 46 3.24 -14.12 11.56
N LEU A 47 3.77 -12.90 11.49
CA LEU A 47 2.94 -11.69 11.40
C LEU A 47 2.17 -11.61 10.06
N CYS A 48 2.81 -11.96 8.94
CA CYS A 48 2.15 -12.03 7.62
C CYS A 48 1.03 -13.07 7.60
N GLU A 49 1.32 -14.31 8.01
CA GLU A 49 0.34 -15.41 8.09
C GLU A 49 -0.84 -15.04 8.99
N TRP A 50 -0.55 -14.41 10.13
CA TRP A 50 -1.57 -13.96 11.06
C TRP A 50 -2.43 -12.83 10.46
N GLY A 51 -1.83 -11.83 9.80
CA GLY A 51 -2.56 -10.74 9.15
C GLY A 51 -3.55 -11.24 8.09
N ASP A 52 -3.09 -12.18 7.25
CA ASP A 52 -3.91 -12.80 6.20
C ASP A 52 -5.08 -13.61 6.79
N GLN A 53 -4.82 -14.41 7.83
CA GLN A 53 -5.86 -15.16 8.51
C GLN A 53 -6.94 -14.23 9.10
N GLN A 54 -6.52 -13.11 9.71
CA GLN A 54 -7.46 -12.14 10.28
C GLN A 54 -8.31 -11.47 9.20
N ILE A 55 -7.76 -11.19 8.01
CA ILE A 55 -8.54 -10.64 6.88
C ILE A 55 -9.60 -11.66 6.47
N LEU A 56 -9.23 -12.92 6.28
CA LEU A 56 -10.17 -13.99 5.91
C LEU A 56 -11.27 -14.16 6.96
N ASP A 57 -10.91 -14.17 8.23
CA ASP A 57 -11.86 -14.32 9.34
C ASP A 57 -12.85 -13.14 9.42
N GLU A 58 -12.39 -11.90 9.34
CA GLU A 58 -13.26 -10.71 9.42
C GLU A 58 -14.13 -10.56 8.15
N THR A 59 -13.58 -10.80 6.96
CA THR A 59 -14.35 -10.76 5.71
C THR A 59 -15.39 -11.88 5.64
N SER A 60 -15.16 -13.04 6.26
CA SER A 60 -16.19 -14.09 6.36
C SER A 60 -17.43 -13.64 7.15
N LYS A 61 -17.30 -12.65 8.03
CA LYS A 61 -18.37 -12.19 8.93
C LYS A 61 -19.36 -11.23 8.26
N VAL A 62 -18.99 -10.60 7.15
CA VAL A 62 -19.83 -9.65 6.42
C VAL A 62 -20.57 -10.31 5.25
N PHE A 63 -21.73 -9.81 4.84
CA PHE A 63 -22.49 -10.32 3.68
C PHE A 63 -22.74 -11.85 3.71
N LYS A 64 -23.01 -12.44 4.88
CA LYS A 64 -23.16 -13.91 5.05
C LYS A 64 -24.30 -14.53 4.25
N LYS A 65 -25.34 -13.75 3.94
CA LYS A 65 -26.51 -14.21 3.18
C LYS A 65 -26.23 -14.31 1.68
N GLU A 66 -25.20 -13.64 1.19
CA GLU A 66 -24.82 -13.58 -0.22
C GLU A 66 -23.71 -14.59 -0.49
N LYS A 67 -24.08 -15.83 -0.77
CA LYS A 67 -23.14 -16.96 -0.92
C LYS A 67 -22.19 -16.83 -2.13
N GLU A 68 -22.60 -16.09 -3.15
CA GLU A 68 -21.84 -15.90 -4.40
C GLU A 68 -20.93 -14.65 -4.35
N LEU A 69 -21.07 -13.81 -3.31
CA LEU A 69 -20.27 -12.60 -3.16
C LEU A 69 -18.82 -12.95 -2.78
N LYS A 70 -17.87 -12.59 -3.64
CA LYS A 70 -16.44 -12.79 -3.41
C LYS A 70 -15.91 -11.76 -2.43
N LYS A 71 -15.21 -12.20 -1.39
CA LYS A 71 -14.59 -11.36 -0.36
C LYS A 71 -13.37 -12.07 0.22
N GLY A 72 -12.40 -11.31 0.70
CA GLY A 72 -11.16 -11.86 1.21
C GLY A 72 -10.00 -10.90 1.06
N ILE A 73 -8.81 -11.47 0.87
CA ILE A 73 -7.55 -10.75 0.70
C ILE A 73 -7.52 -10.12 -0.70
N ALA A 74 -7.31 -8.81 -0.75
CA ALA A 74 -7.04 -8.08 -2.00
C ALA A 74 -5.54 -7.89 -2.24
N PHE A 75 -4.79 -7.74 -1.15
CA PHE A 75 -3.34 -7.62 -1.15
C PHE A 75 -2.81 -8.36 0.07
N PRO A 76 -1.89 -9.34 -0.09
CA PRO A 76 -1.40 -10.13 1.02
C PRO A 76 -0.64 -9.27 2.02
N THR A 77 -0.63 -9.68 3.27
CA THR A 77 0.13 -8.99 4.31
C THR A 77 1.62 -9.08 3.99
N CYS A 78 2.22 -7.91 3.77
CA CYS A 78 3.63 -7.73 3.47
C CYS A 78 4.27 -6.88 4.58
N ILE A 79 5.46 -7.27 5.03
CA ILE A 79 6.20 -6.56 6.07
C ILE A 79 7.64 -6.34 5.60
N SER A 80 7.89 -5.18 5.01
CA SER A 80 9.19 -4.82 4.44
C SER A 80 10.03 -3.99 5.42
N VAL A 81 11.22 -4.50 5.74
CA VAL A 81 12.08 -3.91 6.79
C VAL A 81 13.24 -3.10 6.19
N ASN A 82 13.50 -1.93 6.77
CA ASN A 82 14.59 -1.01 6.42
C ASN A 82 14.64 -0.70 4.92
N ASN A 83 15.71 -1.13 4.24
CA ASN A 83 15.96 -0.89 2.81
C ASN A 83 15.17 -1.80 1.87
N CYS A 84 14.47 -2.82 2.38
CA CYS A 84 13.48 -3.55 1.59
C CYS A 84 12.32 -2.60 1.28
N ILE A 85 12.01 -2.36 0.01
CA ILE A 85 11.06 -1.32 -0.41
C ILE A 85 9.62 -1.74 -0.12
N CYS A 86 9.19 -2.87 -0.67
CA CYS A 86 7.82 -3.38 -0.57
C CYS A 86 7.78 -4.90 -0.80
N HIS A 87 6.59 -5.49 -0.67
CA HIS A 87 6.25 -6.85 -1.10
C HIS A 87 7.05 -7.99 -0.44
N PHE A 88 7.55 -7.80 0.78
CA PHE A 88 8.18 -8.90 1.52
C PHE A 88 7.11 -9.69 2.28
N SER A 89 6.75 -10.86 1.74
CA SER A 89 5.85 -11.83 2.37
C SER A 89 6.51 -13.23 2.25
N PRO A 90 7.37 -13.59 3.22
CA PRO A 90 8.24 -14.76 3.10
C PRO A 90 7.45 -16.07 3.18
N VAL A 91 7.73 -17.03 2.29
CA VAL A 91 7.09 -18.35 2.34
C VAL A 91 7.77 -19.25 3.39
N ALA A 92 7.12 -20.37 3.74
CA ALA A 92 7.59 -21.30 4.76
C ALA A 92 9.04 -21.79 4.53
N ASN A 93 9.47 -21.89 3.27
CA ASN A 93 10.80 -22.38 2.90
C ASN A 93 11.88 -21.28 2.82
N ASP A 94 11.50 -20.00 2.92
CA ASP A 94 12.47 -18.90 2.92
C ASP A 94 13.15 -18.77 4.29
N ALA A 95 14.22 -17.98 4.37
CA ALA A 95 14.72 -17.53 5.67
C ALA A 95 13.72 -16.56 6.28
N ASP A 96 13.37 -16.76 7.55
CA ASP A 96 12.53 -15.82 8.28
C ASP A 96 13.32 -14.56 8.68
N LEU A 97 12.61 -13.44 8.80
CA LEU A 97 13.17 -12.18 9.27
C LEU A 97 12.63 -11.89 10.67
N ILE A 98 13.54 -11.78 11.64
CA ILE A 98 13.20 -11.45 13.03
C ILE A 98 13.40 -9.94 13.24
N LEU A 99 12.33 -9.26 13.67
CA LEU A 99 12.34 -7.83 13.93
C LEU A 99 13.30 -7.46 15.07
N LYS A 100 14.09 -6.42 14.86
CA LYS A 100 15.06 -5.91 15.83
C LYS A 100 14.64 -4.53 16.34
N ASP A 101 15.19 -4.15 17.48
CA ASP A 101 15.04 -2.79 17.99
C ASP A 101 15.55 -1.79 16.95
N GLU A 102 14.81 -0.68 16.82
CA GLU A 102 15.02 0.39 15.85
C GLU A 102 14.80 0.02 14.37
N ASP A 103 14.35 -1.18 14.02
CA ASP A 103 14.00 -1.49 12.63
C ASP A 103 12.86 -0.58 12.13
N LEU A 104 13.03 0.01 10.93
CA LEU A 104 11.95 0.70 10.25
C LEU A 104 11.12 -0.32 9.47
N VAL A 105 9.89 -0.54 9.89
CA VAL A 105 9.01 -1.58 9.37
C VAL A 105 7.89 -0.95 8.58
N LYS A 106 7.64 -1.47 7.38
CA LYS A 106 6.54 -1.08 6.49
C LYS A 106 5.58 -2.24 6.38
N ILE A 107 4.36 -2.06 6.87
CA ILE A 107 3.28 -3.03 6.79
C ILE A 107 2.39 -2.61 5.62
N ASP A 108 2.05 -3.52 4.72
CA ASP A 108 1.12 -3.32 3.62
C ASP A 108 0.15 -4.50 3.55
N MET A 109 -1.14 -4.23 3.40
CA MET A 109 -2.18 -5.25 3.34
C MET A 109 -3.47 -4.69 2.75
N GLY A 110 -4.33 -5.58 2.26
CA GLY A 110 -5.63 -5.17 1.73
C GLY A 110 -6.69 -6.26 1.73
N ALA A 111 -7.93 -5.83 1.80
CA ALA A 111 -9.11 -6.68 1.69
C ALA A 111 -10.04 -6.16 0.59
N HIS A 112 -10.91 -7.03 0.10
CA HIS A 112 -12.00 -6.63 -0.78
C HIS A 112 -13.32 -7.23 -0.32
N VAL A 113 -14.39 -6.52 -0.64
CA VAL A 113 -15.77 -6.99 -0.53
C VAL A 113 -16.44 -6.80 -1.89
N ASP A 114 -16.85 -7.90 -2.52
CA ASP A 114 -17.41 -7.92 -3.88
C ASP A 114 -16.49 -7.29 -4.94
N GLY A 115 -15.18 -7.41 -4.73
CA GLY A 115 -14.17 -6.84 -5.63
C GLY A 115 -13.89 -5.36 -5.41
N PHE A 116 -14.58 -4.68 -4.49
CA PHE A 116 -14.22 -3.31 -4.09
C PHE A 116 -13.10 -3.36 -3.06
N ILE A 117 -11.95 -2.82 -3.45
CA ILE A 117 -10.66 -3.02 -2.79
C ILE A 117 -10.37 -1.89 -1.80
N ALA A 118 -9.91 -2.24 -0.61
CA ALA A 118 -9.27 -1.33 0.32
C ALA A 118 -7.88 -1.85 0.66
N VAL A 119 -6.85 -1.07 0.34
CA VAL A 119 -5.45 -1.34 0.68
C VAL A 119 -4.95 -0.26 1.63
N VAL A 120 -4.02 -0.61 2.50
CA VAL A 120 -3.37 0.33 3.42
C VAL A 120 -1.92 -0.07 3.64
N ALA A 121 -1.06 0.94 3.71
CA ALA A 121 0.31 0.77 4.17
C ALA A 121 0.62 1.72 5.33
N HIS A 122 1.47 1.26 6.26
CA HIS A 122 1.92 2.05 7.41
C HIS A 122 3.38 1.77 7.74
N SER A 123 4.12 2.82 8.09
CA SER A 123 5.52 2.74 8.53
C SER A 123 5.65 3.02 10.02
N LEU A 124 6.36 2.17 10.74
CA LEU A 124 6.69 2.33 12.16
C LEU A 124 8.17 2.05 12.42
N VAL A 125 8.65 2.40 13.61
CA VAL A 125 9.96 1.99 14.11
C VAL A 125 9.78 1.11 15.34
N VAL A 126 10.34 -0.10 15.29
CA VAL A 126 10.24 -1.07 16.39
C VAL A 126 10.93 -0.50 17.63
N GLY A 127 10.24 -0.57 18.77
CA GLY A 127 10.74 -0.06 20.05
C GLY A 127 10.60 1.46 20.24
N ALA A 128 10.07 2.20 19.26
CA ALA A 128 9.81 3.62 19.42
C ALA A 128 8.67 3.88 20.43
N SER A 129 8.83 4.91 21.26
CA SER A 129 7.84 5.32 22.26
C SER A 129 7.89 6.84 22.49
N LEU A 130 7.02 7.36 23.37
CA LEU A 130 7.07 8.77 23.77
C LEU A 130 8.39 9.14 24.46
N GLU A 131 9.01 8.17 25.15
CA GLU A 131 10.30 8.32 25.83
C GLU A 131 11.48 8.07 24.87
N LYS A 132 11.33 7.11 23.96
CA LYS A 132 12.33 6.76 22.94
C LYS A 132 11.88 7.26 21.56
N LYS A 133 12.08 8.55 21.32
CA LYS A 133 11.75 9.18 20.04
C LYS A 133 12.69 8.75 18.93
N VAL A 134 12.15 8.59 17.73
CA VAL A 134 12.93 8.35 16.51
C VAL A 134 13.59 9.65 16.07
N THR A 135 14.88 9.61 15.74
CA THR A 135 15.66 10.77 15.29
C THR A 135 16.49 10.47 14.03
N GLY A 136 17.11 11.50 13.45
CA GLY A 136 18.00 11.36 12.30
C GLY A 136 17.27 10.94 11.02
N ARG A 137 17.97 10.24 10.13
CA ARG A 137 17.47 9.92 8.77
C ARG A 137 16.17 9.10 8.75
N LYS A 138 15.93 8.25 9.76
CA LYS A 138 14.66 7.52 9.91
C LYS A 138 13.50 8.49 10.18
N ALA A 139 13.69 9.45 11.08
CA ALA A 139 12.69 10.47 11.35
C ALA A 139 12.45 11.37 10.13
N ASP A 140 13.52 11.78 9.44
CA ASP A 140 13.41 12.59 8.22
C ASP A 140 12.54 11.92 7.16
N VAL A 141 12.82 10.65 6.82
CA VAL A 141 12.09 9.95 5.76
C VAL A 141 10.65 9.64 6.15
N MET A 142 10.40 9.32 7.42
CA MET A 142 9.03 9.09 7.92
C MET A 142 8.20 10.37 7.86
N MET A 143 8.77 11.52 8.26
CA MET A 143 8.10 12.81 8.17
C MET A 143 7.90 13.24 6.71
N ALA A 144 8.90 13.02 5.86
CA ALA A 144 8.80 13.29 4.42
C ALA A 144 7.66 12.49 3.79
N ALA A 145 7.59 11.17 4.01
CA ALA A 145 6.54 10.31 3.50
C ALA A 145 5.16 10.69 4.04
N HIS A 146 5.05 10.99 5.34
CA HIS A 146 3.79 11.43 5.94
C HIS A 146 3.29 12.75 5.36
N LEU A 147 4.14 13.77 5.24
CA LEU A 147 3.74 15.06 4.68
C LEU A 147 3.45 14.97 3.18
N ALA A 148 4.20 14.13 2.45
CA ALA A 148 3.94 13.88 1.04
C ALA A 148 2.59 13.18 0.82
N SER A 149 2.23 12.19 1.65
CA SER A 149 0.90 11.55 1.58
C SER A 149 -0.22 12.52 1.96
N GLN A 150 0.02 13.41 2.92
CA GLN A 150 -0.91 14.49 3.26
C GLN A 150 -1.09 15.51 2.12
N ALA A 151 -0.01 15.85 1.39
CA ALA A 151 -0.09 16.70 0.20
C ALA A 151 -0.87 16.00 -0.92
N ALA A 152 -0.56 14.73 -1.20
CA ALA A 152 -1.27 13.93 -2.19
C ALA A 152 -2.76 13.82 -1.87
N LEU A 153 -3.14 13.55 -0.61
CA LEU A 153 -4.55 13.51 -0.17
C LEU A 153 -5.32 14.80 -0.48
N ARG A 154 -4.68 15.97 -0.39
CA ARG A 154 -5.33 17.27 -0.66
C ARG A 154 -5.44 17.58 -2.15
N LEU A 155 -4.58 16.97 -2.97
CA LEU A 155 -4.50 17.18 -4.40
C LEU A 155 -5.23 16.10 -5.22
N LEU A 156 -5.49 14.94 -4.62
CA LEU A 156 -6.23 13.84 -5.23
C LEU A 156 -7.73 14.13 -5.18
N LYS A 157 -8.19 15.00 -6.09
CA LYS A 157 -9.58 15.43 -6.21
C LYS A 157 -9.96 15.68 -7.67
N PRO A 158 -11.25 15.65 -8.03
CA PRO A 158 -11.68 15.91 -9.40
C PRO A 158 -11.19 17.24 -9.96
N GLY A 159 -10.80 17.23 -11.24
CA GLY A 159 -10.28 18.41 -11.96
C GLY A 159 -8.78 18.66 -11.80
N ASN A 160 -8.09 17.95 -10.90
CA ASN A 160 -6.64 17.98 -10.82
C ASN A 160 -6.01 16.94 -11.75
N GLU A 161 -4.84 17.26 -12.30
CA GLU A 161 -4.03 16.33 -13.10
C GLU A 161 -3.10 15.47 -12.21
N THR A 162 -2.83 14.23 -12.64
CA THR A 162 -1.95 13.29 -11.91
C THR A 162 -0.55 13.84 -11.66
N TYR A 163 0.06 14.55 -12.62
CA TYR A 163 1.39 15.14 -12.46
C TYR A 163 1.45 16.28 -11.44
N THR A 164 0.32 16.94 -11.14
CA THR A 164 0.26 17.93 -10.06
C THR A 164 0.56 17.27 -8.70
N ILE A 165 0.13 16.03 -8.52
CA ILE A 165 0.40 15.23 -7.32
C ILE A 165 1.86 14.78 -7.31
N THR A 166 2.36 14.25 -8.43
CA THR A 166 3.77 13.87 -8.60
C THR A 166 4.72 14.99 -8.20
N ASP A 167 4.51 16.20 -8.73
CA ASP A 167 5.37 17.35 -8.47
C ASP A 167 5.28 17.83 -7.01
N ALA A 168 4.09 17.73 -6.41
CA ALA A 168 3.90 18.11 -5.00
C ALA A 168 4.63 17.13 -4.06
N VAL A 169 4.51 15.82 -4.30
CA VAL A 169 5.23 14.79 -3.54
C VAL A 169 6.74 15.03 -3.62
N GLN A 170 7.27 15.26 -4.83
CA GLN A 170 8.69 15.55 -5.05
C GLN A 170 9.17 16.76 -4.22
N LYS A 171 8.47 17.89 -4.31
CA LYS A 171 8.82 19.13 -3.58
C LYS A 171 8.81 18.94 -2.07
N VAL A 172 7.85 18.19 -1.53
CA VAL A 172 7.76 17.93 -0.09
C VAL A 172 8.98 17.15 0.38
N VAL A 173 9.33 16.06 -0.29
CA VAL A 173 10.39 15.16 0.21
C VAL A 173 11.80 15.70 0.02
N GLU A 174 12.01 16.58 -0.96
CA GLU A 174 13.28 17.30 -1.15
C GLU A 174 13.67 18.14 0.07
N SER A 175 12.68 18.73 0.78
CA SER A 175 12.94 19.50 2.00
C SER A 175 13.56 18.67 3.13
N TYR A 176 13.39 17.34 3.08
CA TYR A 176 13.96 16.36 4.01
C TYR A 176 15.20 15.65 3.44
N LYS A 177 15.76 16.13 2.33
CA LYS A 177 16.86 15.49 1.59
C LYS A 177 16.55 14.03 1.28
N CYS A 178 15.30 13.73 0.96
CA CYS A 178 14.83 12.40 0.58
C CYS A 178 14.40 12.42 -0.90
N LYS A 179 14.21 11.23 -1.48
CA LYS A 179 13.74 11.06 -2.85
C LYS A 179 12.59 10.07 -2.90
N PRO A 180 11.52 10.31 -3.69
CA PRO A 180 10.56 9.26 -3.98
C PRO A 180 11.24 8.14 -4.76
N ILE A 181 10.77 6.91 -4.57
CA ILE A 181 11.24 5.78 -5.38
C ILE A 181 10.80 6.00 -6.83
N GLU A 182 11.76 5.92 -7.75
CA GLU A 182 11.55 6.12 -9.19
C GLU A 182 10.58 5.10 -9.78
N GLY A 183 9.59 5.59 -10.53
CA GLY A 183 8.69 4.78 -11.34
C GLY A 183 7.58 4.06 -10.58
N MET A 184 7.42 4.29 -9.27
CA MET A 184 6.34 3.67 -8.49
C MET A 184 4.99 4.29 -8.86
N LEU A 185 3.96 3.45 -8.98
CA LEU A 185 2.63 3.84 -9.45
C LEU A 185 1.60 3.72 -8.33
N SER A 186 0.81 4.78 -8.15
CA SER A 186 -0.48 4.71 -7.46
C SER A 186 -1.58 4.46 -8.49
N HIS A 187 -2.45 3.49 -8.24
CA HIS A 187 -3.42 3.01 -9.22
C HIS A 187 -4.84 3.47 -8.92
N GLN A 188 -5.60 3.75 -9.98
CA GLN A 188 -7.06 3.75 -9.90
C GLN A 188 -7.56 2.35 -9.52
N LEU A 189 -8.55 2.27 -8.65
CA LEU A 189 -9.21 1.04 -8.25
C LEU A 189 -10.59 0.97 -8.91
N LYS A 190 -10.93 -0.22 -9.41
CA LYS A 190 -12.26 -0.56 -9.92
C LYS A 190 -12.70 -1.90 -9.33
N GLN A 191 -13.95 -2.29 -9.56
CA GLN A 191 -14.44 -3.59 -9.09
C GLN A 191 -13.59 -4.73 -9.69
N PHE A 192 -12.97 -5.54 -8.83
CA PHE A 192 -12.04 -6.63 -9.19
C PHE A 192 -10.77 -6.21 -9.93
N LYS A 193 -10.42 -4.92 -9.94
CA LYS A 193 -9.21 -4.41 -10.60
C LYS A 193 -8.43 -3.49 -9.67
N ILE A 194 -7.28 -3.98 -9.21
CA ILE A 194 -6.36 -3.25 -8.34
C ILE A 194 -5.42 -2.31 -9.12
N ASP A 195 -5.24 -2.59 -10.40
CA ASP A 195 -4.31 -1.94 -11.33
C ASP A 195 -5.07 -1.23 -12.47
N GLY A 196 -5.94 -0.29 -12.11
CA GLY A 196 -6.66 0.54 -13.06
C GLY A 196 -5.73 1.33 -14.00
N GLU A 197 -6.29 1.76 -15.13
CA GLU A 197 -5.53 2.37 -16.22
C GLU A 197 -4.93 3.73 -15.84
N LYS A 198 -5.68 4.54 -15.08
CA LYS A 198 -5.21 5.84 -14.61
C LYS A 198 -4.26 5.65 -13.44
N THR A 199 -3.06 6.19 -13.57
CA THR A 199 -2.00 6.06 -12.57
C THR A 199 -1.31 7.38 -12.25
N ILE A 200 -0.82 7.51 -11.02
CA ILE A 200 0.05 8.61 -10.58
C ILE A 200 1.44 8.02 -10.37
N ILE A 201 2.42 8.53 -11.10
CA ILE A 201 3.81 8.07 -11.05
C ILE A 201 4.65 8.91 -10.08
N GLN A 202 5.55 8.28 -9.33
CA GLN A 202 6.51 8.97 -8.46
C GLN A 202 7.89 9.04 -9.12
N ASN A 203 8.52 10.21 -9.03
CA ASN A 203 9.89 10.46 -9.49
C ASN A 203 10.22 9.78 -10.85
N PRO A 204 9.43 10.00 -11.93
CA PRO A 204 9.67 9.31 -13.19
C PRO A 204 10.97 9.77 -13.86
N SER A 205 11.70 8.83 -14.46
CA SER A 205 12.80 9.14 -15.38
C SER A 205 12.31 9.84 -16.64
N ASP A 206 13.22 10.44 -17.41
CA ASP A 206 12.85 11.15 -18.65
C ASP A 206 12.23 10.22 -19.71
N ALA A 207 12.57 8.93 -19.69
CA ALA A 207 11.92 7.94 -20.54
C ALA A 207 10.49 7.67 -20.08
N GLN A 208 10.30 7.41 -18.77
CA GLN A 208 8.98 7.17 -18.19
C GLN A 208 8.05 8.37 -18.35
N LYS A 209 8.53 9.61 -18.24
CA LYS A 209 7.72 10.81 -18.47
C LYS A 209 7.14 10.92 -19.88
N LYS A 210 7.81 10.32 -20.88
CA LYS A 210 7.34 10.33 -22.27
C LYS A 210 6.29 9.26 -22.54
N GLU A 211 6.35 8.15 -21.81
CA GLU A 211 5.46 7.00 -21.96
C GLU A 211 4.25 7.07 -21.03
N HIS A 212 4.40 7.68 -19.86
CA HIS A 212 3.36 7.77 -18.84
C HIS A 212 2.33 8.84 -19.22
N GLU A 213 1.11 8.39 -19.46
CA GLU A 213 -0.01 9.25 -19.82
C GLU A 213 -0.43 10.17 -18.67
N LYS A 214 -0.79 11.41 -19.03
CA LYS A 214 -1.37 12.37 -18.11
C LYS A 214 -2.88 12.15 -18.05
N PHE A 215 -3.41 12.06 -16.83
CA PHE A 215 -4.84 11.92 -16.61
C PHE A 215 -5.37 13.06 -15.74
N GLU A 216 -6.58 13.49 -16.05
CA GLU A 216 -7.39 14.27 -15.13
C GLU A 216 -8.17 13.32 -14.22
N ILE A 217 -8.18 13.63 -12.93
CA ILE A 217 -8.95 12.89 -11.92
C ILE A 217 -10.42 13.22 -12.12
N GLY A 218 -11.26 12.19 -12.27
CA GLY A 218 -12.70 12.31 -12.46
C GLY A 218 -13.49 12.21 -11.15
N PRO A 219 -14.76 12.66 -11.15
CA PRO A 219 -15.67 12.34 -10.05
C PRO A 219 -15.93 10.83 -9.99
N ASN A 220 -16.21 10.32 -8.80
CA ASN A 220 -16.53 8.91 -8.53
C ASN A 220 -15.41 7.90 -8.88
N GLU A 221 -14.18 8.37 -9.05
CA GLU A 221 -13.00 7.51 -9.18
C GLU A 221 -12.44 7.18 -7.79
N VAL A 222 -11.89 5.97 -7.65
CA VAL A 222 -11.22 5.52 -6.43
C VAL A 222 -9.76 5.27 -6.76
N TYR A 223 -8.84 5.63 -5.86
CA TYR A 223 -7.40 5.42 -6.05
C TYR A 223 -6.77 4.84 -4.78
N ALA A 224 -5.80 3.95 -4.97
CA ALA A 224 -4.82 3.59 -3.94
C ALA A 224 -3.60 4.51 -4.09
N MET A 225 -3.53 5.56 -3.27
CA MET A 225 -2.38 6.46 -3.23
C MET A 225 -1.26 5.83 -2.40
N ASP A 226 -0.15 5.51 -3.05
CA ASP A 226 1.04 4.92 -2.43
C ASP A 226 2.23 5.89 -2.50
N VAL A 227 2.89 6.09 -1.37
CA VAL A 227 3.97 7.09 -1.19
C VAL A 227 5.21 6.39 -0.62
N LEU A 228 6.16 6.09 -1.52
CA LEU A 228 7.37 5.34 -1.20
C LEU A 228 8.58 6.27 -1.28
N ILE A 229 9.13 6.63 -0.12
CA ILE A 229 10.20 7.61 -0.01
C ILE A 229 11.47 6.95 0.53
N SER A 230 12.61 7.30 -0.06
CA SER A 230 13.94 6.81 0.30
C SER A 230 14.84 7.90 0.84
N THR A 231 15.70 7.53 1.78
CA THR A 231 16.84 8.35 2.21
C THR A 231 18.00 8.31 1.21
N GLY A 232 17.97 7.40 0.24
CA GLY A 232 19.02 7.17 -0.77
C GLY A 232 18.76 7.86 -2.12
N ASP A 233 19.24 7.24 -3.21
CA ASP A 233 19.14 7.77 -4.56
C ASP A 233 17.74 7.65 -5.20
N GLY A 234 16.85 6.86 -4.59
CA GLY A 234 15.51 6.58 -5.10
C GLY A 234 15.46 5.51 -6.19
N ILE A 235 16.57 4.82 -6.47
CA ILE A 235 16.67 3.85 -7.56
C ILE A 235 16.54 2.42 -7.00
N VAL A 236 15.53 1.71 -7.49
CA VAL A 236 15.28 0.30 -7.13
C VAL A 236 16.35 -0.60 -7.73
N ARG A 237 16.84 -1.54 -6.92
CA ARG A 237 17.74 -2.61 -7.37
C ARG A 237 17.17 -3.93 -6.92
N TYR A 238 16.90 -4.82 -7.87
CA TYR A 238 16.46 -6.17 -7.54
C TYR A 238 17.63 -6.98 -7.01
N ILE A 239 17.47 -7.53 -5.80
CA ILE A 239 18.39 -8.56 -5.29
C ILE A 239 17.88 -9.88 -5.89
N ILE A 240 18.44 -10.26 -7.04
CA ILE A 240 18.17 -11.57 -7.63
C ILE A 240 18.81 -12.62 -6.71
N PHE A 241 18.00 -13.35 -5.94
CA PHE A 241 18.43 -14.64 -5.40
C PHE A 241 18.50 -15.63 -6.56
N PHE A 242 19.71 -15.94 -7.03
CA PHE A 242 19.96 -17.04 -7.97
C PHE A 242 19.56 -18.36 -7.29
N PHE A 243 18.37 -18.87 -7.58
CA PHE A 243 18.09 -20.30 -7.41
C PHE A 243 18.71 -21.04 -8.60
N ILE A 244 19.94 -21.53 -8.44
CA ILE A 244 20.43 -22.63 -9.27
C ILE A 244 19.63 -23.86 -8.85
N GLN A 245 18.55 -24.16 -9.56
CA GLN A 245 18.02 -25.53 -9.55
C GLN A 245 19.04 -26.41 -10.27
N SER A 246 19.88 -27.10 -9.50
CA SER A 246 20.52 -28.31 -10.00
C SER A 246 19.41 -29.34 -10.25
N LYS A 247 19.36 -29.83 -11.48
CA LYS A 247 18.58 -30.99 -11.92
C LYS A 247 18.86 -32.23 -11.07
#